data_AF-A0A962FN51-F1
#
_entry.id   AF-A0A962FN51-F1
#
_cell.length_a   1.000
_cell.length_b   1.000
_cell.length_c   1.000
_cell.angle_alpha   90.00
_cell.angle_beta   90.00
_cell.angle_gamma   90.00
#
_symmetry.space_group_name_H-M   'P 1'
#
loop_
_entity.id
_entity.type
_entity.pdbx_description
1 polymer ?
#
loop_
_entity_poly.entity_id
_entity_poly.type
_entity_poly.pdbx_seq_one_letter_code
_entity_poly.pdbx_strand_id
1 'polypeptide(L)'
;MKLRALRLKEVGPFSAPVAIEGLSDGLNILVGPNELGKSTLVRALRTLVESLHTSQAEAVRALRPYAGGAPLIEADLEIDGRLWRLRKRYLADRSATLATTDGGEIYRGADAEEHLKRLLAPLLAVTGL
;
A
#
# COMPACT_ATOMS: atom_id res chain seq x y z
N MET A 1 2.94 5.34 12.86
CA MET A 1 2.13 4.55 11.90
C MET A 1 2.29 3.07 12.21
N LYS A 2 1.21 2.29 12.15
CA LYS A 2 1.24 0.81 12.21
C LYS A 2 0.50 0.23 11.00
N LEU A 3 1.01 -0.87 10.45
CA LEU A 3 0.35 -1.62 9.38
C LEU A 3 -0.62 -2.64 10.01
N ARG A 4 -1.88 -2.63 9.57
CA ARG A 4 -2.94 -3.53 10.09
C ARG A 4 -3.36 -4.60 9.07
N ALA A 5 -3.33 -4.25 7.79
CA ALA A 5 -3.57 -5.18 6.70
C ALA A 5 -2.84 -4.78 5.42
N LEU A 6 -2.58 -5.74 4.54
CA LEU A 6 -2.05 -5.53 3.19
C LEU A 6 -2.74 -6.47 2.22
N ARG A 7 -3.30 -5.93 1.14
CA ARG A 7 -4.04 -6.67 0.11
C ARG A 7 -3.50 -6.31 -1.27
N LEU A 8 -3.22 -7.33 -2.07
CA LEU A 8 -2.69 -7.19 -3.42
C LEU A 8 -3.59 -7.88 -4.44
N LYS A 9 -3.76 -7.28 -5.61
CA LYS A 9 -4.36 -7.90 -6.79
C LYS A 9 -3.56 -7.49 -8.02
N GLU A 10 -3.25 -8.46 -8.89
CA GLU A 10 -2.45 -8.26 -10.11
C GLU A 10 -1.07 -7.66 -9.79
N VAL A 11 -0.34 -8.24 -8.84
CA VAL A 11 0.98 -7.76 -8.41
C VAL A 11 2.03 -8.87 -8.49
N GLY A 12 3.04 -8.70 -9.35
CA GLY A 12 4.16 -9.63 -9.49
C GLY A 12 3.69 -11.09 -9.70
N PRO A 13 4.05 -12.04 -8.80
CA PRO A 13 3.66 -13.44 -8.93
C PRO A 13 2.20 -13.72 -8.50
N PHE A 14 1.49 -12.74 -7.91
CA PHE A 14 0.13 -12.94 -7.41
C PHE A 14 -0.90 -12.78 -8.54
N SER A 15 -1.19 -13.88 -9.22
CA SER A 15 -2.26 -13.98 -10.23
C SER A 15 -3.66 -13.96 -9.59
N ALA A 16 -3.80 -14.59 -8.42
CA ALA A 16 -4.97 -14.46 -7.56
C ALA A 16 -4.76 -13.35 -6.50
N PRO A 17 -5.83 -12.69 -6.02
CA PRO A 17 -5.71 -11.75 -4.90
C PRO A 17 -5.13 -12.41 -3.65
N VAL A 18 -4.26 -11.69 -2.95
CA VAL A 18 -3.68 -12.12 -1.66
C VAL A 18 -3.93 -11.06 -0.61
N ALA A 19 -4.18 -11.48 0.62
CA ALA A 19 -4.40 -10.61 1.76
C ALA A 19 -3.61 -11.10 2.97
N ILE A 20 -3.01 -10.16 3.68
CA ILE A 20 -2.47 -10.32 5.02
C ILE A 20 -3.34 -9.45 5.92
N GLU A 21 -4.07 -10.09 6.82
CA GLU A 21 -5.03 -9.46 7.74
C GLU A 21 -4.55 -9.62 9.18
N GLY A 22 -5.08 -8.79 10.08
CA GLY A 22 -4.88 -8.99 11.52
C GLY A 22 -3.45 -8.77 12.00
N LEU A 23 -2.67 -7.91 11.34
CA LEU A 23 -1.32 -7.57 11.81
C LEU A 23 -1.39 -6.87 13.16
N SER A 24 -0.71 -7.44 14.14
CA SER A 24 -0.74 -6.99 15.52
C SER A 24 0.34 -5.95 15.79
N ASP A 25 0.30 -5.38 17.00
CA ASP A 25 1.45 -4.65 17.53
C ASP A 25 2.66 -5.58 17.68
N GLY A 26 3.87 -5.01 17.64
CA GLY A 26 5.11 -5.74 17.78
C GLY A 26 5.61 -6.40 16.49
N LEU A 27 6.30 -7.54 16.63
CA LEU A 27 6.95 -8.24 15.53
C LEU A 27 5.97 -9.18 14.82
N ASN A 28 5.71 -8.90 13.55
CA ASN A 28 4.95 -9.79 12.66
C ASN A 28 5.94 -10.53 11.75
N ILE A 29 5.89 -11.87 11.72
CA ILE A 29 6.78 -12.70 10.90
C ILE A 29 5.99 -13.36 9.77
N LEU A 30 6.35 -13.04 8.52
CA LEU A 30 5.80 -13.70 7.35
C LEU A 30 6.63 -14.93 6.99
N VAL A 31 6.08 -16.12 7.22
CA VAL A 31 6.73 -17.40 6.91
C VAL A 31 6.15 -18.01 5.64
N GLY A 32 7.01 -18.54 4.78
CA GLY A 32 6.63 -19.27 3.57
C GLY A 32 7.86 -19.66 2.75
N PRO A 33 7.72 -20.52 1.74
CA PRO A 33 8.82 -20.87 0.85
C PRO A 33 9.46 -19.65 0.18
N ASN A 34 10.71 -19.81 -0.28
CA ASN A 34 11.29 -18.83 -1.20
C ASN A 34 10.40 -18.71 -2.45
N GLU A 35 10.43 -17.54 -3.07
CA GLU A 35 9.67 -17.24 -4.29
C GLU A 35 8.13 -17.18 -4.14
N LEU A 36 7.57 -17.43 -2.94
CA LEU A 36 6.15 -17.20 -2.62
C LEU A 36 5.71 -15.72 -2.74
N GLY A 37 6.63 -14.80 -3.06
CA GLY A 37 6.30 -13.39 -3.23
C GLY A 37 6.40 -12.54 -1.95
N LYS A 38 7.03 -13.03 -0.88
CA LYS A 38 7.29 -12.26 0.35
C LYS A 38 7.99 -10.91 0.07
N SER A 39 9.06 -10.92 -0.73
CA SER A 39 9.75 -9.68 -1.15
C SER A 39 8.85 -8.79 -2.02
N THR A 40 7.92 -9.38 -2.77
CA THR A 40 6.93 -8.62 -3.54
C THR A 40 5.93 -7.91 -2.65
N LEU A 41 5.48 -8.53 -1.55
CA LEU A 41 4.63 -7.88 -0.55
C LEU A 41 5.30 -6.64 0.05
N VAL A 42 6.57 -6.76 0.44
CA VAL A 42 7.34 -5.64 0.99
C VAL A 42 7.52 -4.51 -0.04
N ARG A 43 7.86 -4.87 -1.30
CA ARG A 43 7.97 -3.88 -2.39
C ARG A 43 6.65 -3.18 -2.66
N ALA A 44 5.54 -3.93 -2.70
CA ALA A 44 4.21 -3.39 -2.93
C ALA A 44 3.80 -2.39 -1.84
N LEU A 45 4.04 -2.72 -0.56
CA LEU A 45 3.79 -1.80 0.55
C LEU A 45 4.63 -0.52 0.44
N ARG A 46 5.92 -0.65 0.13
CA ARG A 46 6.79 0.52 -0.09
C ARG A 46 6.26 1.40 -1.22
N THR A 47 5.93 0.80 -2.36
CA THR A 47 5.37 1.52 -3.52
C THR A 47 4.04 2.19 -3.18
N LEU A 48 3.17 1.55 -2.38
CA LEU A 48 1.89 2.13 -1.95
C LEU A 48 2.09 3.45 -1.21
N VAL A 49 3.07 3.50 -0.30
CA VAL A 49 3.35 4.68 0.53
C VAL A 49 4.10 5.76 -0.25
N GLU A 50 5.16 5.39 -0.98
CA GLU A 50 6.12 6.34 -1.55
C GLU A 50 5.75 6.84 -2.95
N SER A 51 5.07 6.01 -3.77
CA SER A 51 4.82 6.35 -5.18
C SER A 51 3.43 6.94 -5.39
N LEU A 52 3.36 7.97 -6.24
CA LEU A 52 2.09 8.48 -6.75
C LEU A 52 1.39 7.41 -7.59
N HIS A 53 0.06 7.35 -7.57
CA HIS A 53 -0.77 6.45 -8.37
C HIS A 53 -0.61 6.68 -9.88
N THR A 54 -0.19 7.88 -10.27
CA THR A 54 0.15 8.25 -11.66
C THR A 54 1.56 7.85 -12.07
N SER A 55 2.39 7.38 -11.12
CA SER A 55 3.79 7.05 -11.37
C SER A 55 3.95 5.97 -12.43
N GLN A 56 4.94 6.18 -13.29
CA GLN A 56 5.41 5.20 -14.26
C GLN A 56 6.86 4.77 -13.99
N ALA A 57 7.37 5.04 -12.80
CA ALA A 57 8.72 4.66 -12.42
C ALA A 57 8.92 3.14 -12.51
N GLU A 58 10.18 2.70 -12.69
CA GLU A 58 10.48 1.28 -12.86
C GLU A 58 10.03 0.44 -11.66
N ALA A 59 10.11 0.98 -10.45
CA ALA A 59 9.58 0.32 -9.25
C ALA A 59 8.08 -0.01 -9.33
N VAL A 60 7.27 0.84 -9.99
CA VAL A 60 5.84 0.59 -10.24
C VAL A 60 5.66 -0.39 -11.40
N ARG A 61 6.41 -0.23 -12.48
CA ARG A 61 6.32 -1.12 -13.66
C ARG A 61 6.72 -2.56 -13.32
N ALA A 62 7.72 -2.74 -12.47
CA ALA A 62 8.19 -4.03 -11.98
C ALA A 62 7.16 -4.78 -11.11
N LEU A 63 6.12 -4.10 -10.62
CA LEU A 63 5.00 -4.75 -9.94
C LEU A 63 3.97 -5.36 -10.91
N ARG A 64 4.02 -5.03 -12.20
CA ARG A 64 3.09 -5.57 -13.18
C ARG A 64 3.33 -7.09 -13.36
N PRO A 65 2.28 -7.93 -13.30
CA PRO A 65 2.41 -9.35 -13.60
C PRO A 65 2.81 -9.57 -15.06
N TYR A 66 3.49 -10.69 -15.31
CA TYR A 66 3.89 -11.08 -16.67
C TYR A 66 2.68 -11.28 -17.61
N ALA A 67 1.58 -11.83 -17.08
CA ALA A 67 0.33 -12.03 -17.82
C ALA A 67 -0.41 -10.72 -18.15
N GLY A 68 0.10 -9.57 -17.72
CA GLY A 68 -0.59 -8.29 -17.81
C GLY A 68 -1.47 -7.99 -16.59
N GLY A 69 -2.27 -6.92 -16.70
CA GLY A 69 -3.02 -6.36 -15.57
C GLY A 69 -2.43 -5.04 -15.04
N ALA A 70 -3.10 -4.49 -14.04
CA ALA A 70 -2.79 -3.22 -13.39
C ALA A 70 -2.66 -3.44 -11.88
N PRO A 71 -1.47 -3.25 -11.30
CA PRO A 71 -1.26 -3.45 -9.87
C PRO A 71 -2.27 -2.69 -9.02
N LEU A 72 -3.02 -3.42 -8.20
CA LEU A 72 -3.88 -2.87 -7.18
C LEU A 72 -3.33 -3.26 -5.81
N ILE A 73 -3.06 -2.24 -5.00
CA ILE A 73 -2.47 -2.38 -3.68
C ILE A 73 -3.35 -1.63 -2.69
N GLU A 74 -3.69 -2.28 -1.58
CA GLU A 74 -4.46 -1.69 -0.49
C GLU A 74 -3.81 -2.01 0.85
N ALA A 75 -3.79 -1.05 1.76
CA ALA A 75 -3.35 -1.27 3.13
C ALA A 75 -4.26 -0.56 4.12
N ASP A 76 -4.47 -1.20 5.27
CA ASP A 76 -5.06 -0.56 6.44
C ASP A 76 -3.92 -0.09 7.34
N LEU A 77 -3.91 1.20 7.65
CA LEU A 77 -2.88 1.91 8.42
C LEU A 77 -3.50 2.53 9.66
N GLU A 78 -2.84 2.38 10.79
CA GLU A 78 -3.14 3.15 12.00
C GLU A 78 -2.18 4.33 12.09
N ILE A 79 -2.71 5.55 12.08
CA ILE A 79 -1.95 6.80 12.20
C ILE A 79 -2.63 7.64 13.27
N ASP A 80 -1.88 8.01 14.31
CA ASP A 80 -2.36 8.79 15.46
C ASP A 80 -3.66 8.23 16.08
N GLY A 81 -3.72 6.91 16.23
CA GLY A 81 -4.86 6.19 16.81
C GLY A 81 -6.07 6.02 15.88
N ARG A 82 -6.00 6.54 14.64
CA ARG A 82 -7.08 6.42 13.65
C ARG A 82 -6.75 5.44 12.54
N LEU A 83 -7.74 4.66 12.13
CA LEU A 83 -7.63 3.68 11.05
C LEU A 83 -7.99 4.27 9.69
N TRP A 84 -7.05 4.14 8.77
CA TRP A 84 -7.13 4.61 7.39
C TRP A 84 -6.94 3.46 6.42
N ARG A 85 -7.74 3.41 5.36
CA ARG A 85 -7.56 2.53 4.20
C ARG A 85 -6.97 3.33 3.05
N LEU A 86 -5.74 2.98 2.68
CA LEU A 86 -5.06 3.51 1.50
C LEU A 86 -5.14 2.49 0.38
N ARG A 87 -5.70 2.89 -0.76
CA ARG A 87 -5.85 2.05 -1.94
C ARG A 87 -5.30 2.76 -3.17
N LYS A 88 -4.39 2.13 -3.91
CA LYS A 88 -3.87 2.65 -5.18
C LYS A 88 -3.91 1.59 -6.26
N ARG A 89 -4.40 1.97 -7.45
CA ARG A 89 -4.25 1.24 -8.70
C ARG A 89 -3.27 1.97 -9.60
N TYR A 90 -2.33 1.24 -10.17
CA TYR A 90 -1.26 1.76 -11.02
C TYR A 90 -1.41 1.33 -12.47
N LEU A 91 -0.73 2.05 -13.37
CA LEU A 91 -0.68 1.79 -14.81
C LEU A 91 -2.02 2.01 -15.52
N ALA A 92 -2.91 1.02 -15.56
CA ALA A 92 -4.25 1.17 -16.15
C ALA A 92 -5.30 1.44 -15.06
N ASP A 93 -6.35 2.18 -15.39
CA ASP A 93 -7.43 2.58 -14.46
C ASP A 93 -6.90 3.19 -13.16
N ARG A 94 -5.91 4.08 -13.32
CA ARG A 94 -5.15 4.67 -12.21
C ARG A 94 -6.09 5.35 -11.23
N SER A 95 -5.93 5.03 -9.96
CA SER A 95 -6.75 5.60 -8.91
C SER A 95 -5.99 5.59 -7.59
N ALA A 96 -6.28 6.57 -6.76
CA ALA A 96 -5.87 6.63 -5.37
C ALA A 96 -7.10 6.94 -4.52
N THR A 97 -7.21 6.29 -3.36
CA THR A 97 -8.20 6.61 -2.35
C THR A 97 -7.57 6.45 -0.98
N LEU A 98 -7.84 7.43 -0.11
CA LEU A 98 -7.51 7.37 1.30
C LEU A 98 -8.82 7.62 2.04
N ALA A 99 -9.28 6.66 2.83
CA ALA A 99 -10.53 6.78 3.55
C ALA A 99 -10.37 6.30 4.99
N THR A 100 -11.13 6.87 5.92
CA THR A 100 -11.19 6.33 7.28
C THR A 100 -12.09 5.10 7.28
N THR A 101 -11.73 4.07 8.05
CA THR A 101 -12.46 2.79 8.00
C THR A 101 -13.83 2.87 8.69
N ASP A 102 -14.07 3.91 9.48
CA ASP A 102 -15.35 4.25 10.10
C ASP A 102 -16.33 4.96 9.14
N GLY A 103 -15.91 5.26 7.90
CA GLY A 103 -16.74 5.94 6.90
C GLY A 103 -16.81 7.45 7.02
N GLY A 104 -16.02 8.08 7.91
CA GLY A 104 -16.04 9.53 8.13
C GLY A 104 -15.43 10.35 6.99
N GLU A 105 -14.20 10.06 6.58
CA GLU A 105 -13.45 10.84 5.59
C GLU A 105 -13.06 10.00 4.37
N ILE A 106 -13.10 10.62 3.20
CA ILE A 106 -12.63 10.02 1.94
C ILE A 106 -11.99 11.07 1.05
N TYR A 107 -10.77 10.78 0.63
CA TYR A 107 -9.98 11.55 -0.33
C TYR A 107 -9.70 10.68 -1.56
N ARG A 108 -9.58 11.31 -2.73
CA ARG A 108 -9.37 10.59 -4.00
C ARG A 108 -8.28 11.26 -4.84
N GLY A 109 -7.65 10.48 -5.72
CA GLY A 109 -6.64 10.98 -6.65
C GLY A 109 -5.47 11.64 -5.92
N ALA A 110 -5.04 12.81 -6.39
CA ALA A 110 -3.95 13.56 -5.79
C ALA A 110 -4.23 13.98 -4.34
N ASP A 111 -5.48 14.33 -4.00
CA ASP A 111 -5.87 14.74 -2.65
C ASP A 111 -5.63 13.63 -1.62
N ALA A 112 -5.86 12.37 -2.01
CA ALA A 112 -5.57 11.21 -1.16
C ALA A 112 -4.08 11.12 -0.81
N GLU A 113 -3.21 11.44 -1.76
CA GLU A 113 -1.76 11.32 -1.62
C GLU A 113 -1.17 12.51 -0.87
N GLU A 114 -1.70 13.71 -1.12
CA GLU A 114 -1.33 14.90 -0.35
C GLU A 114 -1.77 14.77 1.10
N HIS A 115 -2.99 14.27 1.33
CA HIS A 115 -3.47 14.03 2.69
C HIS A 115 -2.64 12.94 3.39
N LEU A 116 -2.32 11.83 2.72
CA LEU A 116 -1.41 10.82 3.25
C LEU A 116 -0.05 11.43 3.63
N LYS A 117 0.54 12.26 2.77
CA LYS A 117 1.81 12.95 3.07
C LYS A 117 1.71 13.81 4.33
N ARG A 118 0.61 14.55 4.50
CA ARG A 118 0.37 15.34 5.72
C ARG A 118 0.28 14.47 6.97
N LEU A 119 -0.43 13.33 6.91
CA LEU A 119 -0.52 12.38 8.02
C LEU A 119 0.84 11.77 8.40
N LEU A 120 1.71 11.56 7.42
CA LEU A 120 3.03 10.97 7.65
C LEU A 120 4.13 11.98 8.00
N ALA A 121 3.95 13.28 7.69
CA ALA A 121 4.97 14.30 7.89
C ALA A 121 5.48 14.39 9.35
N PRO A 122 4.64 14.37 10.40
CA PRO A 122 5.13 14.38 11.79
C PRO A 122 5.98 13.16 12.13
N LEU A 123 5.60 11.98 11.62
CA LEU A 123 6.32 10.74 11.87
C LEU A 123 7.71 10.76 11.23
N LEU A 124 7.85 11.37 10.06
CA LEU A 124 9.12 11.50 9.34
C LEU A 124 10.03 12.56 9.97
N ALA A 125 9.47 13.64 10.51
CA ALA A 125 10.22 14.71 11.18
C ALA A 125 10.89 14.23 12.49
N VAL A 126 10.29 13.27 13.19
CA VAL A 126 10.84 12.69 14.44
C VAL A 126 12.04 11.75 14.17
N THR A 127 12.18 11.24 12.95
CA THR A 127 13.24 10.27 12.59
C THR A 127 14.61 10.86 12.28
N GLY A 128 14.78 12.19 12.29
CA GLY A 128 16.10 12.86 12.37
C GLY A 128 17.27 12.18 11.63
N LEU A 129 17.14 12.03 10.31
CA LEU A 129 18.25 11.96 9.36
C LEU A 129 18.10 13.13 8.39
#